data_AF-A0A350UM32-F1
#
_entry.id   AF-A0A350UM32-F1
#
_cell.length_a   1.000
_cell.length_b   1.000
_cell.length_c   1.000
_cell.angle_alpha   90.00
_cell.angle_beta   90.00
_cell.angle_gamma   90.00
#
_symmetry.space_group_name_H-M   'P 1'
#
loop_
_entity.id
_entity.type
_entity.pdbx_description
1 polymer ?
#
loop_
_entity_poly.entity_id
_entity_poly.type
_entity_poly.pdbx_seq_one_letter_code
_entity_poly.pdbx_strand_id
1 'polypeptide(L)'
;MTPGKASAAAALFAIGLTSVFFIDFCHLVFQCGCDHLWAGADAECNIHNADGRHCPFCSFGWAGYGITYGGIVVPQALLALRPKRWTLWRRLSAAVLAFPLIGGLEALALGWATGYWN
;
A
#
# COMPACT_ATOMS: atom_id res chain seq x y z
N MET A 1 -12.48 -17.14 -18.56
CA MET A 1 -11.06 -17.30 -18.96
C MET A 1 -10.21 -17.20 -17.72
N THR A 2 -9.65 -18.31 -17.26
CA THR A 2 -8.79 -18.35 -16.07
C THR A 2 -7.44 -17.68 -16.37
N PRO A 3 -6.92 -16.83 -15.47
CA PRO A 3 -5.58 -16.27 -15.63
C PRO A 3 -4.55 -17.41 -15.65
N GLY A 4 -3.51 -17.27 -16.47
CA GLY A 4 -2.40 -18.22 -16.49
C GLY A 4 -1.66 -18.21 -15.15
N LYS A 5 -1.07 -19.36 -14.77
CA LYS A 5 -0.32 -19.51 -13.50
C LYS A 5 0.71 -18.40 -13.27
N ALA A 6 1.42 -17.99 -14.33
CA ALA A 6 2.42 -16.91 -14.26
C ALA A 6 1.80 -15.53 -13.95
N SER A 7 0.59 -15.25 -14.43
CA SER A 7 -0.11 -13.99 -14.13
C SER A 7 -0.58 -13.94 -12.67
N ALA A 8 -1.08 -15.08 -12.17
CA ALA A 8 -1.43 -15.22 -10.76
C ALA A 8 -0.19 -15.06 -9.86
N ALA A 9 0.94 -15.66 -10.24
CA ALA A 9 2.20 -15.51 -9.52
C ALA A 9 2.67 -14.05 -9.48
N ALA A 10 2.58 -13.31 -10.59
CA ALA A 10 2.92 -11.88 -10.61
C ALA A 10 2.02 -11.04 -9.70
N ALA A 11 0.72 -11.34 -9.67
CA ALA A 11 -0.24 -10.66 -8.78
C ALA A 11 0.08 -10.93 -7.30
N LEU A 12 0.25 -12.21 -6.94
CA LEU A 12 0.56 -12.63 -5.58
C LEU A 12 1.91 -12.06 -5.11
N PHE A 13 2.92 -12.03 -5.97
CA PHE A 13 4.21 -11.44 -5.66
C PHE A 13 4.08 -9.94 -5.37
N ALA A 14 3.40 -9.18 -6.23
CA ALA A 14 3.23 -7.74 -6.03
C ALA A 14 2.44 -7.42 -4.75
N ILE A 15 1.36 -8.15 -4.47
CA ILE A 15 0.55 -8.00 -3.26
C ILE A 15 1.34 -8.40 -2.02
N GLY A 16 2.11 -9.48 -2.08
CA GLY A 16 2.99 -9.90 -1.00
C GLY A 16 4.04 -8.84 -0.67
N LEU A 17 4.66 -8.25 -1.70
CA LEU A 17 5.60 -7.14 -1.55
C LEU A 17 4.94 -5.94 -0.87
N THR A 18 3.76 -5.53 -1.34
CA THR A 18 2.99 -4.47 -0.67
C THR A 18 2.70 -4.82 0.78
N SER A 19 2.27 -6.05 1.09
CA SER A 19 1.94 -6.46 2.45
C SER A 19 3.13 -6.38 3.41
N VAL A 20 4.33 -6.73 2.92
CA VAL A 20 5.56 -6.66 3.71
C VAL A 20 6.00 -5.21 3.95
N PHE A 21 5.93 -4.36 2.92
CA PHE A 21 6.48 -3.00 2.96
C PHE A 21 5.45 -1.89 3.22
N PHE A 22 4.17 -2.22 3.42
CA PHE A 22 3.13 -1.19 3.60
C PHE A 22 3.38 -0.33 4.84
N ILE A 23 3.82 -0.97 5.93
CA ILE A 23 4.12 -0.29 7.19
C ILE A 23 5.40 0.56 7.07
N ASP A 24 6.43 0.04 6.41
CA ASP A 24 7.64 0.82 6.08
C ASP A 24 7.31 2.06 5.25
N PHE A 25 6.39 1.90 4.30
CA PHE A 25 5.97 2.97 3.42
C PHE A 25 5.20 4.06 4.18
N CYS A 26 4.30 3.71 5.11
CA CYS A 26 3.61 4.72 5.90
C CYS A 26 4.57 5.45 6.86
N HIS A 27 5.53 4.74 7.46
CA HIS A 27 6.61 5.37 8.21
C HIS A 27 7.42 6.33 7.32
N LEU A 28 7.83 5.89 6.12
CA LEU A 28 8.62 6.71 5.22
C LEU A 28 7.93 8.03 4.84
N VAL A 29 6.63 7.99 4.54
CA VAL A 29 5.91 9.15 4.01
C VAL A 29 5.41 10.07 5.13
N PHE A 30 4.96 9.52 6.25
CA PHE A 30 4.34 10.28 7.33
C PHE A 30 5.22 10.42 8.57
N GLN A 31 6.36 9.73 8.65
CA GLN A 31 7.19 9.66 9.85
C GLN A 31 6.35 9.30 11.10
N CYS A 32 5.37 8.41 10.91
CA CYS A 32 4.35 8.13 11.94
C CYS A 32 4.83 7.22 13.07
N GLY A 33 6.08 6.73 13.03
CA GLY A 33 6.65 5.91 14.09
C GLY A 33 6.42 4.40 13.97
N CYS A 34 5.69 3.93 12.94
CA CYS A 34 5.60 2.49 12.68
C CYS A 34 6.99 1.87 12.43
N ASP A 35 7.19 0.63 12.82
CA ASP A 35 8.42 -0.13 12.54
C ASP A 35 8.14 -1.20 11.46
N HIS A 36 9.15 -1.97 11.07
CA HIS A 36 9.02 -3.07 10.13
C HIS A 36 7.94 -4.07 10.58
N LEU A 37 7.27 -4.72 9.63
CA LEU A 37 6.23 -5.72 9.90
C LEU A 37 6.69 -6.81 10.90
N TRP A 38 7.97 -7.15 10.88
CA TRP A 38 8.57 -8.19 11.70
C TRP A 38 9.29 -7.66 12.94
N ALA A 39 9.24 -6.35 13.20
CA ALA A 39 9.96 -5.66 14.27
C ALA A 39 9.06 -4.74 15.11
N GLY A 40 7.80 -5.13 15.34
CA GLY A 40 6.85 -4.36 16.16
C GLY A 40 5.74 -3.69 15.36
N ALA A 41 5.85 -3.62 14.03
CA ALA A 41 4.79 -3.17 13.13
C ALA A 41 4.18 -1.81 13.53
N ASP A 42 2.96 -1.77 14.03
CA ASP A 42 2.28 -0.54 14.45
C ASP A 42 2.45 -0.21 15.93
N ALA A 43 3.13 -1.03 16.75
CA ALA A 43 3.19 -0.87 18.20
C ALA A 43 3.69 0.50 18.69
N GLU A 44 4.62 1.12 17.95
CA GLU A 44 5.21 2.43 18.25
C GLU A 44 4.59 3.57 17.40
N CYS A 45 3.52 3.27 16.66
CA CYS A 45 2.88 4.23 15.77
C CYS A 45 2.15 5.33 16.55
N ASN A 46 2.18 6.55 16.01
CA ASN A 46 1.51 7.72 16.56
C ASN A 46 -0.01 7.58 16.69
N ILE A 47 -0.63 6.56 16.08
CA ILE A 47 -2.05 6.23 16.26
C ILE A 47 -2.39 5.86 17.71
N HIS A 48 -1.39 5.44 18.50
CA HIS A 48 -1.55 5.10 19.91
C HIS A 48 -1.40 6.30 20.85
N ASN A 49 -0.98 7.45 20.33
CA ASN A 49 -0.85 8.67 21.13
C ASN A 49 -2.24 9.22 21.47
N ALA A 50 -2.42 9.66 22.72
CA ALA A 50 -3.68 10.26 23.19
C ALA A 50 -4.05 11.53 22.42
N ASP A 51 -3.05 12.32 22.05
CA ASP A 51 -3.20 13.60 21.37
C ASP A 51 -2.19 13.72 20.20
N GLY A 52 -2.44 14.69 19.32
CA GLY A 52 -1.60 14.99 18.18
C GLY A 52 -2.14 14.44 16.87
N ARG A 53 -1.37 14.60 15.78
CA ARG A 53 -1.76 14.12 14.46
C ARG A 53 -1.50 12.63 14.35
N HIS A 54 -2.53 11.89 13.94
CA HIS A 54 -2.42 10.47 13.66
C HIS A 54 -2.15 10.23 12.18
N CYS A 55 -1.44 9.14 11.88
CA CYS A 55 -1.14 8.70 10.52
C CYS A 55 -2.41 8.66 9.65
N PRO A 56 -2.47 9.36 8.49
CA PRO A 56 -3.68 9.45 7.67
C PRO A 56 -4.17 8.11 7.12
N PHE A 57 -3.28 7.12 7.00
CA PHE A 57 -3.67 5.76 6.59
C PHE A 57 -4.42 4.99 7.67
N CYS A 58 -4.17 5.30 8.95
CA CYS A 58 -4.72 4.56 10.09
C CYS A 58 -5.73 5.37 10.92
N SER A 59 -5.77 6.70 10.76
CA SER A 59 -6.61 7.60 11.56
C SER A 59 -8.11 7.36 11.40
N PHE A 60 -8.53 6.72 10.30
CA PHE A 60 -9.91 6.31 10.06
C PHE A 60 -10.18 4.83 10.44
N GLY A 61 -9.33 4.24 11.27
CA GLY A 61 -9.41 2.85 11.70
C GLY A 61 -9.30 1.85 10.53
N TRP A 62 -9.99 0.71 10.65
CA TRP A 62 -9.99 -0.34 9.64
C TRP A 62 -10.48 0.11 8.27
N ALA A 63 -11.36 1.11 8.21
CA ALA A 63 -11.85 1.64 6.94
C ALA A 63 -10.76 2.41 6.19
N GLY A 64 -10.00 3.27 6.88
CA GLY A 64 -8.86 4.00 6.28
C GLY A 64 -7.78 3.05 5.76
N TYR A 65 -7.41 2.08 6.60
CA TYR A 65 -6.46 1.04 6.25
C TYR A 65 -6.94 0.23 5.03
N GLY A 66 -8.17 -0.27 5.08
CA GLY A 66 -8.76 -1.10 4.03
C GLY A 66 -8.91 -0.37 2.70
N ILE A 67 -9.29 0.91 2.73
CA ILE A 67 -9.39 1.74 1.51
C ILE A 67 -8.02 1.96 0.89
N THR A 68 -7.02 2.34 1.69
CA THR A 68 -5.65 2.61 1.20
C THR A 68 -5.01 1.33 0.67
N TYR A 69 -4.98 0.28 1.49
CA TYR A 69 -4.42 -1.01 1.08
C TYR A 69 -5.18 -1.58 -0.12
N GLY A 70 -6.52 -1.54 -0.10
CA GLY A 70 -7.39 -1.96 -1.20
C GLY A 70 -7.15 -1.19 -2.50
N GLY A 71 -6.99 0.13 -2.38
CA GLY A 71 -6.72 1.05 -3.47
C GLY A 71 -5.39 0.78 -4.17
N ILE A 72 -4.43 0.16 -3.46
CA ILE A 72 -3.19 -0.35 -4.04
C ILE A 72 -3.38 -1.74 -4.65
N VAL A 73 -3.82 -2.73 -3.87
CA VAL A 73 -3.78 -4.15 -4.28
C VAL A 73 -4.76 -4.47 -5.41
N VAL A 74 -5.88 -3.75 -5.50
CA VAL A 74 -6.84 -3.93 -6.59
C VAL A 74 -6.18 -3.59 -7.94
N PRO A 75 -5.63 -2.37 -8.16
CA PRO A 75 -4.82 -2.07 -9.34
C PRO A 75 -3.68 -3.05 -9.60
N GLN A 76 -2.94 -3.52 -8.59
CA GLN A 76 -1.89 -4.53 -8.78
C GLN A 76 -2.46 -5.81 -9.41
N ALA A 77 -3.56 -6.33 -8.86
CA ALA A 77 -4.24 -7.51 -9.39
C ALA A 77 -4.77 -7.25 -10.82
N LEU A 78 -5.35 -6.08 -11.08
CA LEU A 78 -5.85 -5.70 -12.40
C LEU A 78 -4.73 -5.66 -13.44
N LEU A 79 -3.61 -5.01 -13.13
CA LEU A 79 -2.43 -4.89 -14.00
C LEU A 79 -1.75 -6.24 -14.24
N ALA A 80 -1.73 -7.11 -13.24
CA ALA A 80 -1.14 -8.44 -13.37
C ALA A 80 -2.03 -9.41 -14.17
N LEU A 81 -3.35 -9.36 -14.00
CA LEU A 81 -4.28 -10.39 -14.50
C LEU A 81 -4.96 -10.03 -15.84
N ARG A 82 -5.32 -8.77 -16.08
CA ARG A 82 -6.16 -8.37 -17.23
C ARG A 82 -5.43 -8.21 -18.58
N PRO A 83 -4.23 -7.62 -18.67
CA PRO A 83 -3.62 -7.30 -19.97
C PRO A 83 -3.20 -8.52 -20.78
N LYS A 84 -4.00 -8.93 -21.76
CA LYS A 84 -3.77 -10.16 -22.55
C LYS A 84 -2.47 -10.16 -23.35
N ARG A 85 -2.03 -9.00 -23.86
CA ARG A 85 -0.87 -8.86 -24.75
C ARG A 85 0.43 -8.54 -24.02
N TRP A 86 0.42 -8.38 -22.71
CA TRP A 86 1.62 -8.04 -21.96
C TRP A 86 2.45 -9.28 -21.63
N THR A 87 3.76 -9.14 -21.80
CA THR A 87 4.74 -10.10 -21.29
C THR A 87 4.69 -10.16 -19.76
N LEU A 88 5.17 -11.26 -19.19
CA LEU A 88 5.22 -11.43 -17.73
C LEU A 88 5.99 -10.28 -17.05
N TRP A 89 7.12 -9.88 -17.62
CA TRP A 89 7.91 -8.76 -17.11
C TRP A 89 7.12 -7.46 -17.06
N ARG A 90 6.39 -7.08 -18.12
CA ARG A 90 5.57 -5.87 -18.11
C ARG A 90 4.47 -5.92 -17.05
N ARG A 91 3.82 -7.08 -16.89
CA ARG A 91 2.80 -7.30 -15.85
C ARG A 91 3.39 -7.15 -14.44
N LEU A 92 4.52 -7.82 -14.19
CA LEU A 92 5.20 -7.77 -12.90
C LEU A 92 5.67 -6.36 -12.58
N SER A 93 6.38 -5.71 -13.50
CA SER A 93 6.87 -4.34 -13.30
C SER A 93 5.72 -3.37 -13.05
N ALA A 94 4.64 -3.44 -13.83
CA ALA A 94 3.48 -2.56 -13.62
C ALA A 94 2.79 -2.82 -12.28
N ALA A 95 2.60 -4.08 -11.89
CA ALA A 95 1.99 -4.43 -10.61
C ALA A 95 2.87 -4.04 -9.42
N VAL A 96 4.19 -4.21 -9.50
CA VAL A 96 5.11 -3.76 -8.44
C VAL A 96 5.12 -2.23 -8.36
N LEU A 97 5.22 -1.53 -9.49
CA LEU A 97 5.24 -0.05 -9.53
C LEU A 97 3.92 0.57 -9.06
N ALA A 98 2.79 -0.13 -9.18
CA ALA A 98 1.53 0.37 -8.66
C ALA A 98 1.56 0.61 -7.14
N PHE A 99 2.40 -0.08 -6.38
CA PHE A 99 2.52 0.17 -4.94
C PHE A 99 3.03 1.59 -4.60
N PRO A 100 4.27 1.98 -4.95
CA PRO A 100 4.76 3.31 -4.60
C PRO A 100 4.02 4.42 -5.35
N LEU A 101 3.51 4.15 -6.56
CA LEU A 101 2.79 5.18 -7.33
C LEU A 101 1.41 5.46 -6.76
N ILE A 102 0.59 4.43 -6.53
CA ILE A 102 -0.77 4.62 -6.04
C ILE A 102 -0.75 4.93 -4.55
N GLY A 103 0.05 4.21 -3.76
CA GLY A 103 0.25 4.52 -2.35
C GLY A 103 0.79 5.94 -2.13
N GLY A 104 1.68 6.42 -3.01
CA GLY A 104 2.17 7.80 -2.97
C GLY A 104 1.08 8.83 -3.27
N LEU A 105 0.23 8.57 -4.27
CA LEU A 105 -0.91 9.43 -4.58
C LEU A 105 -1.95 9.45 -3.45
N GLU A 106 -2.26 8.30 -2.88
CA GLU A 106 -3.15 8.17 -1.71
C GLU A 106 -2.57 8.90 -0.50
N ALA A 107 -1.26 8.77 -0.25
CA ALA A 107 -0.59 9.46 0.83
C ALA A 107 -0.66 10.98 0.67
N LEU A 108 -0.38 11.49 -0.54
CA LEU A 108 -0.50 12.92 -0.85
C LEU A 108 -1.93 13.42 -0.65
N ALA A 109 -2.91 12.70 -1.18
CA ALA A 109 -4.32 13.07 -1.08
C ALA A 109 -4.78 13.11 0.39
N LEU A 110 -4.50 12.05 1.15
CA LEU A 110 -4.91 11.95 2.55
C LEU A 110 -4.13 12.92 3.43
N GLY A 111 -2.82 13.02 3.27
CA GLY A 111 -2.00 13.93 4.08
C GLY A 111 -2.36 15.40 3.87
N TRP A 112 -2.76 15.81 2.67
CA TRP A 112 -3.35 17.14 2.46
C TRP A 112 -4.75 17.27 3.05
N ALA A 113 -5.63 16.29 2.81
CA ALA A 113 -7.00 16.34 3.32
C ALA A 113 -7.08 16.39 4.85
N THR A 114 -6.16 15.73 5.54
CA THR A 114 -6.08 15.72 7.01
C THR A 114 -5.18 16.82 7.57
N GLY A 115 -4.55 17.64 6.73
CA GLY A 115 -3.57 18.65 7.16
C GLY A 115 -2.37 18.05 7.88
N TYR A 116 -1.99 16.80 7.58
CA TYR A 116 -0.98 16.07 8.34
C TYR A 116 0.37 16.80 8.39
N TRP A 117 0.76 17.42 7.28
CA TRP A 117 2.02 18.16 7.14
C TRP A 117 1.94 19.67 7.44
N ASN A 118 0.76 20.21 7.79
CA ASN A 118 0.57 21.65 8.05
C ASN A 118 0.09 21.87 9.48
#